data_AF-R4UJL2-F1
#
_entry.id   AF-R4UJL2-F1
#
_cell.length_a   1.000
_cell.length_b   1.000
_cell.length_c   1.000
_cell.angle_alpha   90.00
_cell.angle_beta   90.00
_cell.angle_gamma   90.00
#
_symmetry.space_group_name_H-M   'P 1'
#
loop_
_entity.id
_entity.type
_entity.pdbx_description
1 polymer ?
#
loop_
_entity_poly.entity_id
_entity_poly.type
_entity_poly.pdbx_seq_one_letter_code
_entity_poly.pdbx_strand_id
1 'polypeptide(L)'
;MVKQMKKDIFWTNSIKLTMKITIIAVFSALGLALKAAFAFLPNIEFVTFILMFSIFFFSIEIGFGIVNVYCTLNMVTFGIADWSLMYFVIFNLYAVIILWLKPLISKWWWTMIIMNGLFGYLFGSLYAIQTALLFNSTSVGLAYWINGLVFDAIHGTGNIIVTALLFAPVYKLMEQLVQKWPFIFNNRFIINSEINLCQKNKLSKKELTLS
;
A
#
# COMPACT_ATOMS: atom_id res chain seq x y z
N MET A 1 18.57 37.32 9.28
CA MET A 1 18.18 36.72 10.58
C MET A 1 16.94 35.82 10.45
N VAL A 2 16.88 34.97 9.40
CA VAL A 2 15.81 33.97 9.17
C VAL A 2 16.47 32.63 8.79
N LYS A 3 17.49 32.26 9.57
CA LYS A 3 18.08 30.93 9.65
C LYS A 3 17.73 30.42 11.06
N GLN A 4 17.36 29.15 11.20
CA GLN A 4 17.23 28.46 12.49
C GLN A 4 15.99 28.75 13.38
N MET A 5 14.75 28.65 12.87
CA MET A 5 13.60 28.39 13.75
C MET A 5 12.69 27.31 13.15
N LYS A 6 12.78 26.09 13.73
CA LYS A 6 12.00 24.83 13.52
C LYS A 6 12.80 23.55 13.17
N LYS A 7 14.10 23.52 13.44
CA LYS A 7 14.86 22.30 13.79
C LYS A 7 15.21 22.53 15.26
N ASP A 8 14.64 21.86 16.26
CA ASP A 8 14.68 20.42 16.48
C ASP A 8 13.49 19.99 17.34
N ILE A 9 12.54 19.23 16.79
CA ILE A 9 11.85 18.25 17.62
C ILE A 9 12.87 17.14 17.83
N PHE A 10 13.41 17.04 19.05
CA PHE A 10 14.41 16.05 19.41
C PHE A 10 13.75 14.66 19.46
N TRP A 11 13.57 14.05 18.29
CA TRP A 11 13.04 12.69 18.16
C TRP A 11 14.08 11.71 18.68
N THR A 12 13.98 11.34 19.96
CA THR A 12 14.80 10.27 20.53
C THR A 12 14.52 8.96 19.80
N ASN A 13 15.48 8.03 19.81
CA ASN A 13 15.31 6.73 19.15
C ASN A 13 14.10 5.98 19.69
N SER A 14 13.82 6.08 20.99
CA SER A 14 12.65 5.48 21.63
C SER A 14 11.35 6.04 21.07
N ILE A 15 11.22 7.37 20.93
CA ILE A 15 10.00 7.99 20.39
C ILE A 15 9.80 7.57 18.91
N LYS A 16 10.87 7.57 18.12
CA LYS A 16 10.80 7.11 16.72
C LYS A 16 10.30 5.68 16.64
N LEU A 17 10.85 4.79 17.47
CA LEU A 17 10.43 3.39 17.51
C LEU A 17 8.96 3.27 17.91
N THR A 18 8.52 3.93 18.98
CA THR A 18 7.12 3.94 19.42
C THR A 18 6.17 4.40 18.31
N MET A 19 6.54 5.45 17.57
CA MET A 19 5.72 5.91 16.44
C MET A 19 5.69 4.91 15.28
N LYS A 20 6.84 4.31 14.93
CA LYS A 20 6.90 3.27 13.89
C LYS A 20 5.97 2.09 14.20
N ILE A 21 6.06 1.52 15.41
CA ILE A 21 5.22 0.38 15.81
C ILE A 21 3.74 0.76 15.87
N THR A 22 3.42 1.99 16.31
CA THR A 22 2.04 2.48 16.36
C THR A 22 1.45 2.59 14.96
N ILE A 23 2.21 3.11 13.99
CA ILE A 23 1.78 3.23 12.60
C ILE A 23 1.56 1.85 11.99
N ILE A 24 2.47 0.91 12.26
CA ILE A 24 2.31 -0.48 11.83
C ILE A 24 0.99 -1.05 12.36
N ALA A 25 0.75 -0.96 13.67
CA ALA A 25 -0.45 -1.47 14.31
C ALA A 25 -1.73 -0.81 13.75
N VAL A 26 -1.76 0.51 13.63
CA VAL A 26 -2.94 1.26 13.16
C VAL A 26 -3.25 0.94 11.70
N PHE A 27 -2.26 0.92 10.80
CA PHE A 27 -2.52 0.62 9.39
C PHE A 27 -2.91 -0.84 9.15
N SER A 28 -2.31 -1.79 9.89
CA SER A 28 -2.72 -3.20 9.80
C SER A 28 -4.13 -3.41 10.34
N ALA A 29 -4.48 -2.79 11.48
CA ALA A 29 -5.83 -2.84 12.03
C ALA A 29 -6.84 -2.18 11.09
N LEU A 30 -6.49 -1.04 10.47
CA LEU A 30 -7.32 -0.38 9.47
C LEU A 30 -7.56 -1.28 8.26
N GLY A 31 -6.53 -1.96 7.76
CA GLY A 31 -6.68 -2.93 6.67
C GLY A 31 -7.66 -4.05 7.00
N LEU A 32 -7.57 -4.62 8.20
CA LEU A 32 -8.49 -5.65 8.68
C LEU A 32 -9.92 -5.11 8.85
N ALA A 33 -10.06 -3.93 9.47
CA ALA A 33 -11.35 -3.29 9.68
C ALA A 33 -12.05 -2.96 8.36
N LEU A 34 -11.31 -2.47 7.36
CA LEU A 34 -11.85 -2.23 6.02
C LEU A 34 -12.25 -3.54 5.33
N LYS A 35 -11.47 -4.62 5.45
CA LYS A 35 -11.88 -5.93 4.93
C LYS A 35 -13.21 -6.36 5.54
N ALA A 36 -13.36 -6.24 6.86
CA ALA A 36 -14.59 -6.62 7.55
C ALA A 36 -15.77 -5.70 7.19
N ALA A 37 -15.56 -4.39 7.16
CA ALA A 37 -16.59 -3.40 6.87
C ALA A 37 -17.14 -3.51 5.45
N PHE A 38 -16.32 -3.91 4.49
CA PHE A 38 -16.69 -4.07 3.08
C PHE A 38 -16.94 -5.52 2.67
N ALA A 39 -17.03 -6.46 3.62
CA ALA A 39 -17.26 -7.88 3.33
C ALA A 39 -18.62 -8.15 2.65
N PHE A 40 -19.56 -7.19 2.68
CA PHE A 40 -20.83 -7.27 1.96
C PHE A 40 -20.68 -7.07 0.44
N LEU A 41 -19.57 -6.50 -0.03
CA LEU A 41 -19.26 -6.39 -1.44
C LEU A 41 -18.58 -7.69 -1.92
N PRO A 42 -19.00 -8.27 -3.05
CA PRO A 42 -18.39 -9.49 -3.55
C PRO A 42 -16.96 -9.20 -3.99
N ASN A 43 -15.97 -9.70 -3.25
CA ASN A 43 -14.54 -9.68 -3.61
C ASN A 43 -13.92 -8.30 -3.91
N ILE A 44 -14.54 -7.20 -3.48
CA ILE A 44 -13.96 -5.85 -3.53
C ILE A 44 -13.29 -5.58 -2.19
N GLU A 45 -11.96 -5.47 -2.18
CA GLU A 45 -11.21 -5.27 -0.96
C GLU A 45 -10.35 -4.00 -1.01
N PHE A 46 -10.34 -3.25 0.09
CA PHE A 46 -9.47 -2.08 0.26
C PHE A 46 -8.06 -2.47 0.75
N VAL A 47 -7.85 -3.75 1.03
CA VAL A 47 -6.62 -4.31 1.61
C VAL A 47 -5.43 -4.03 0.70
N THR A 48 -5.53 -4.43 -0.57
CA THR A 48 -4.45 -4.25 -1.56
C THR A 48 -4.00 -2.80 -1.64
N PHE A 49 -4.97 -1.87 -1.66
CA PHE A 49 -4.68 -0.44 -1.63
C PHE A 49 -3.86 -0.04 -0.40
N ILE A 50 -4.35 -0.33 0.81
CA ILE A 50 -3.69 0.06 2.06
C ILE A 50 -2.27 -0.52 2.15
N LEU A 51 -2.12 -1.81 1.87
CA LEU A 51 -0.84 -2.50 1.96
C LEU A 51 0.17 -1.94 0.97
N MET A 52 -0.20 -1.81 -0.31
CA MET A 52 0.74 -1.37 -1.33
C MET A 52 1.06 0.12 -1.23
N PHE A 53 0.11 0.94 -0.77
CA PHE A 53 0.37 2.34 -0.45
C PHE A 53 1.34 2.48 0.72
N SER A 54 1.21 1.64 1.74
CA SER A 54 2.15 1.64 2.86
C SER A 54 3.59 1.36 2.39
N ILE A 55 3.75 0.41 1.45
CA ILE A 55 5.03 0.14 0.81
C ILE A 55 5.51 1.36 0.02
N PHE A 56 4.64 2.00 -0.77
CA PHE A 56 5.01 3.15 -1.59
C PHE A 56 5.53 4.36 -0.77
N PHE A 57 4.83 4.74 0.31
CA PHE A 57 5.13 5.96 1.08
C PHE A 57 6.11 5.75 2.24
N PHE A 58 5.95 4.68 3.01
CA PHE A 58 6.70 4.52 4.26
C PHE A 58 8.10 3.92 4.03
N SER A 59 8.91 3.97 5.09
CA SER A 59 10.19 3.25 5.15
C SER A 59 9.95 1.74 5.02
N ILE A 60 10.98 1.01 4.57
CA ILE A 60 10.88 -0.43 4.29
C ILE A 60 10.41 -1.22 5.53
N GLU A 61 10.93 -0.88 6.71
CA GLU A 61 10.57 -1.47 7.99
C GLU A 61 9.07 -1.31 8.30
N ILE A 62 8.53 -0.11 8.09
CA ILE A 62 7.13 0.20 8.38
C ILE A 62 6.22 -0.46 7.35
N GLY A 63 6.53 -0.35 6.05
CA GLY A 63 5.71 -0.92 4.98
C GLY A 63 5.60 -2.44 5.08
N PHE A 64 6.74 -3.16 5.21
CA PHE A 64 6.71 -4.62 5.40
C PHE A 64 6.16 -5.02 6.77
N GLY A 65 6.36 -4.19 7.80
CA GLY A 65 5.70 -4.37 9.10
C GLY A 65 4.18 -4.38 8.96
N ILE A 66 3.61 -3.42 8.23
CA ILE A 66 2.16 -3.32 8.00
C ILE A 66 1.64 -4.56 7.27
N VAL A 67 2.32 -5.00 6.21
CA VAL A 67 1.96 -6.20 5.44
C VAL A 67 1.93 -7.44 6.33
N ASN A 68 3.00 -7.69 7.08
CA ASN A 68 3.12 -8.92 7.86
C ASN A 68 2.21 -8.93 9.09
N VAL A 69 2.05 -7.79 9.76
CA VAL A 69 1.09 -7.67 10.88
C VAL A 69 -0.33 -7.80 10.38
N TYR A 70 -0.68 -7.23 9.21
CA TYR A 70 -2.00 -7.45 8.61
C TYR A 70 -2.25 -8.93 8.30
N CYS A 71 -1.31 -9.63 7.64
CA CYS A 71 -1.46 -11.05 7.34
C CYS A 71 -1.63 -11.90 8.61
N THR A 72 -0.88 -11.56 9.66
CA THR A 72 -1.00 -12.22 10.98
C THR A 72 -2.35 -11.97 11.61
N LEU A 73 -2.82 -10.72 11.63
CA LEU A 73 -4.12 -10.35 12.16
C LEU A 73 -5.25 -11.03 11.38
N ASN A 74 -5.15 -11.08 10.06
CA ASN A 74 -6.12 -11.75 9.20
C ASN A 74 -6.20 -13.25 9.53
N MET A 75 -5.05 -13.93 9.63
CA MET A 75 -4.97 -15.34 10.01
C MET A 75 -5.54 -15.61 11.41
N VAL A 76 -5.21 -14.78 12.41
CA VAL A 76 -5.75 -14.97 13.78
C VAL A 76 -7.26 -14.72 13.83
N THR A 77 -7.77 -13.79 13.02
CA THR A 77 -9.19 -13.40 13.04
C THR A 77 -10.09 -14.40 12.29
N PHE A 78 -9.64 -14.88 11.13
CA PHE A 78 -10.44 -15.76 10.27
C PHE A 78 -10.03 -17.24 10.34
N GLY A 79 -9.06 -17.58 11.19
CA GLY A 79 -8.55 -18.93 11.37
C GLY A 79 -7.37 -19.26 10.48
N ILE A 80 -6.66 -20.34 10.84
CA ILE A 80 -5.50 -20.84 10.10
C ILE A 80 -5.97 -21.87 9.08
N ALA A 81 -5.67 -21.62 7.80
CA ALA A 81 -5.96 -22.52 6.69
C ALA A 81 -4.88 -22.39 5.60
N ASP A 82 -5.06 -23.12 4.50
CA ASP A 82 -4.19 -23.07 3.32
C ASP A 82 -4.01 -21.65 2.77
N TRP A 83 -5.08 -20.85 2.73
CA TRP A 83 -5.02 -19.46 2.29
C TRP A 83 -4.18 -18.57 3.21
N SER A 84 -4.08 -18.88 4.51
CA SER A 84 -3.40 -18.01 5.48
C SER A 84 -1.92 -17.84 5.17
N LEU A 85 -1.23 -18.95 4.83
CA LEU A 85 0.18 -18.89 4.45
C LEU A 85 0.37 -18.19 3.09
N MET A 86 -0.56 -18.42 2.17
CA MET A 86 -0.50 -17.82 0.83
C MET A 86 -0.64 -16.29 0.87
N TYR A 87 -1.40 -15.74 1.82
CA TYR A 87 -1.47 -14.29 2.05
C TYR A 87 -0.08 -13.70 2.32
N PHE A 88 0.73 -14.34 3.16
CA PHE A 88 2.10 -13.87 3.42
C PHE A 88 2.95 -13.89 2.14
N VAL A 89 2.90 -14.98 1.38
CA VAL A 89 3.69 -15.12 0.14
C VAL A 89 3.28 -14.08 -0.89
N ILE A 90 1.98 -14.00 -1.21
CA ILE A 90 1.45 -13.12 -2.25
C ILE A 90 1.70 -11.65 -1.89
N PHE A 91 1.31 -11.21 -0.70
CA PHE A 91 1.42 -9.79 -0.35
C PHE A 91 2.87 -9.34 -0.17
N ASN A 92 3.78 -10.18 0.35
CA ASN A 92 5.20 -9.82 0.41
C ASN A 92 5.85 -9.80 -0.97
N LEU A 93 5.55 -10.76 -1.84
CA LEU A 93 6.04 -10.74 -3.22
C LEU A 93 5.57 -9.47 -3.94
N TYR A 94 4.30 -9.13 -3.78
CA TYR A 94 3.75 -7.93 -4.39
C TYR A 94 4.32 -6.64 -3.80
N ALA A 95 4.54 -6.60 -2.48
CA ALA A 95 5.25 -5.52 -1.81
C ALA A 95 6.66 -5.32 -2.37
N VAL A 96 7.40 -6.39 -2.67
CA VAL A 96 8.71 -6.30 -3.33
C VAL A 96 8.55 -5.69 -4.74
N ILE A 97 7.58 -6.12 -5.53
CA ILE A 97 7.34 -5.56 -6.86
C ILE A 97 7.06 -4.04 -6.77
N ILE A 98 6.18 -3.62 -5.86
CA ILE A 98 5.88 -2.20 -5.65
C ILE A 98 7.11 -1.42 -5.18
N LEU A 99 7.93 -2.00 -4.29
CA LEU A 99 9.18 -1.39 -3.83
C LEU A 99 10.13 -1.10 -5.00
N TRP A 100 10.28 -2.04 -5.92
CA TRP A 100 11.12 -1.91 -7.11
C TRP A 100 10.56 -0.89 -8.10
N LEU A 101 9.23 -0.84 -8.26
CA LEU A 101 8.55 0.06 -9.18
C LEU A 101 8.28 1.47 -8.61
N LYS A 102 8.65 1.75 -7.35
CA LYS A 102 8.53 3.10 -6.75
C LYS A 102 9.00 4.25 -7.64
N PRO A 103 10.16 4.18 -8.34
CA PRO A 103 10.60 5.28 -9.20
C PRO A 103 9.63 5.53 -10.35
N LEU A 104 9.10 4.45 -10.94
CA LEU A 104 8.14 4.52 -12.03
C LEU A 104 6.80 5.10 -11.53
N ILE A 105 6.29 4.59 -10.41
CA ILE A 105 5.03 5.07 -9.79
C ILE A 105 5.14 6.54 -9.39
N SER A 106 6.31 6.98 -8.89
CA SER A 106 6.55 8.39 -8.53
C SER A 106 6.49 9.32 -9.75
N LYS A 107 6.90 8.82 -10.92
CA LYS A 107 6.85 9.57 -12.18
C LYS A 107 5.45 9.52 -12.81
N TRP A 108 4.81 8.36 -12.74
CA TRP A 108 3.53 8.06 -13.37
C TRP A 108 2.59 7.45 -12.33
N TRP A 109 1.83 8.29 -11.64
CA TRP A 109 0.95 7.86 -10.55
C TRP A 109 -0.06 6.78 -10.99
N TRP A 110 -0.52 6.84 -12.24
CA TRP A 110 -1.44 5.87 -12.83
C TRP A 110 -0.85 4.46 -12.93
N THR A 111 0.48 4.30 -12.88
CA THR A 111 1.12 2.99 -12.78
C THR A 111 0.64 2.22 -11.55
N MET A 112 0.37 2.91 -10.44
CA MET A 112 -0.18 2.25 -9.24
C MET A 112 -1.57 1.65 -9.47
N ILE A 113 -2.42 2.35 -10.24
CA ILE A 113 -3.77 1.89 -10.57
C ILE A 113 -3.69 0.59 -11.39
N ILE A 114 -2.87 0.61 -12.43
CA ILE A 114 -2.68 -0.56 -13.31
C ILE A 114 -2.10 -1.73 -12.53
N MET A 115 -1.11 -1.48 -11.67
CA MET A 115 -0.50 -2.54 -10.86
C MET A 115 -1.51 -3.17 -9.90
N ASN A 116 -2.29 -2.37 -9.17
CA ASN A 116 -3.30 -2.91 -8.24
C ASN A 116 -4.41 -3.66 -8.99
N GLY A 117 -4.78 -3.19 -10.19
CA GLY A 117 -5.72 -3.88 -11.07
C GLY A 117 -5.21 -5.23 -11.56
N LEU A 118 -4.01 -5.25 -12.14
CA LEU A 118 -3.36 -6.47 -12.63
C LEU A 118 -3.16 -7.49 -11.53
N PHE A 119 -2.74 -7.04 -10.33
CA PHE A 119 -2.67 -7.90 -9.17
C PHE A 119 -4.03 -8.54 -8.87
N GLY A 120 -5.11 -7.77 -8.93
CA GLY A 120 -6.44 -8.28 -8.66
C GLY A 120 -6.93 -9.30 -9.70
N TYR A 121 -6.67 -9.06 -10.99
CA TYR A 121 -6.99 -10.01 -12.06
C TYR A 121 -6.16 -11.30 -12.01
N LEU A 122 -4.96 -11.24 -11.42
CA LEU A 122 -4.06 -12.39 -11.30
C LEU A 122 -4.20 -13.11 -9.95
N PHE A 123 -4.97 -12.56 -9.01
CA PHE A 123 -5.01 -13.05 -7.63
C PHE A 123 -5.44 -14.52 -7.56
N GLY A 124 -6.55 -14.89 -8.20
CA GLY A 124 -7.02 -16.27 -8.30
C GLY A 124 -6.05 -17.20 -9.03
N SER A 125 -5.30 -16.70 -10.02
CA SER A 125 -4.27 -17.50 -10.70
C SER A 125 -3.10 -17.87 -9.76
N LEU A 126 -2.76 -17.01 -8.81
CA LEU A 126 -1.75 -17.32 -7.78
C LEU A 126 -2.24 -18.43 -6.84
N TYR A 127 -3.52 -18.38 -6.44
CA TYR A 127 -4.13 -19.46 -5.67
C TYR A 127 -4.26 -20.76 -6.46
N ALA A 128 -4.54 -20.68 -7.77
CA ALA A 128 -4.59 -21.85 -8.62
C ALA A 128 -3.28 -22.64 -8.65
N ILE A 129 -2.14 -21.94 -8.59
CA ILE A 129 -0.82 -22.57 -8.45
C ILE A 129 -0.73 -23.31 -7.12
N GLN A 130 -1.13 -22.68 -6.02
CA GLN A 130 -1.17 -23.32 -4.70
C GLN A 130 -2.06 -24.57 -4.73
N THR A 131 -3.27 -24.48 -5.27
CA THR A 131 -4.20 -25.60 -5.39
C THR A 131 -3.60 -26.73 -6.23
N ALA A 132 -2.98 -26.42 -7.37
CA ALA A 132 -2.33 -27.43 -8.20
C ALA A 132 -1.24 -28.20 -7.44
N LEU A 133 -0.46 -27.50 -6.61
CA LEU A 133 0.60 -28.11 -5.79
C LEU A 133 0.02 -28.95 -4.65
N LEU A 134 -1.01 -28.46 -3.95
CA LEU A 134 -1.63 -29.17 -2.81
C LEU A 134 -2.28 -30.49 -3.25
N PHE A 135 -2.93 -30.50 -4.41
CA PHE A 135 -3.59 -31.69 -4.94
C PHE A 135 -2.72 -32.49 -5.91
N ASN A 136 -1.45 -32.08 -6.11
CA ASN A 136 -0.52 -32.64 -7.10
C ASN A 136 -1.18 -32.84 -8.48
N SER A 137 -1.97 -31.86 -8.91
CA SER A 137 -2.78 -31.95 -10.13
C SER A 137 -2.99 -30.58 -10.78
N THR A 138 -2.37 -30.41 -11.95
CA THR A 138 -2.54 -29.20 -12.77
C THR A 138 -3.99 -29.01 -13.22
N SER A 139 -4.74 -30.09 -13.46
CA SER A 139 -6.14 -29.98 -13.87
C SER A 139 -7.03 -29.41 -12.76
N VAL A 140 -6.75 -29.76 -11.50
CA VAL A 140 -7.48 -29.22 -10.34
C VAL A 140 -7.19 -27.73 -10.17
N GLY A 141 -5.92 -27.31 -10.29
CA GLY A 141 -5.58 -25.88 -10.26
C GLY A 141 -6.20 -25.09 -11.41
N LEU A 142 -6.18 -25.63 -12.64
CA LEU A 142 -6.84 -25.00 -13.79
C LEU A 142 -8.35 -24.88 -13.59
N ALA A 143 -9.01 -25.92 -13.08
CA ALA A 143 -10.43 -25.87 -12.77
C ALA A 143 -10.74 -24.82 -11.70
N TYR A 144 -9.92 -24.73 -10.64
CA TYR A 144 -10.03 -23.68 -9.63
C TYR A 144 -9.95 -22.29 -10.26
N TRP A 145 -8.94 -22.06 -11.12
CA TRP A 145 -8.75 -20.76 -11.75
C TRP A 145 -9.92 -20.36 -12.66
N ILE A 146 -10.37 -21.28 -13.54
CA ILE A 146 -11.47 -21.03 -14.48
C ILE A 146 -12.76 -20.68 -13.74
N ASN A 147 -13.06 -21.39 -12.64
CA ASN A 147 -14.21 -21.08 -11.80
C ASN A 147 -14.06 -19.74 -11.04
N GLY A 148 -12.82 -19.30 -10.80
CA GLY A 148 -12.48 -18.05 -10.12
C GLY A 148 -12.48 -16.80 -11.00
N LEU A 149 -12.57 -16.91 -12.32
CA LEU A 149 -12.36 -15.77 -13.24
C LEU A 149 -13.33 -14.60 -13.00
N VAL A 150 -14.58 -14.87 -12.64
CA VAL A 150 -15.54 -13.80 -12.30
C VAL A 150 -15.10 -13.05 -11.05
N PHE A 151 -14.62 -13.79 -10.04
CA PHE A 151 -14.10 -13.21 -8.81
C PHE A 151 -12.83 -12.40 -9.07
N ASP A 152 -11.92 -12.88 -9.92
CA ASP A 152 -10.72 -12.14 -10.35
C ASP A 152 -11.09 -10.86 -11.12
N ALA A 153 -12.11 -10.94 -11.98
CA ALA A 153 -12.58 -9.79 -12.74
C ALA A 153 -13.15 -8.69 -11.83
N ILE A 154 -13.95 -9.08 -10.83
CA ILE A 154 -14.49 -8.16 -9.83
C ILE A 154 -13.36 -7.60 -8.96
N HIS A 155 -12.42 -8.43 -8.53
CA HIS A 155 -11.31 -8.00 -7.66
C HIS A 155 -10.36 -7.04 -8.37
N GLY A 156 -9.96 -7.35 -9.61
CA GLY A 156 -9.13 -6.48 -10.45
C GLY A 156 -9.79 -5.13 -10.72
N THR A 157 -11.06 -5.14 -11.13
CA THR A 157 -11.81 -3.91 -11.40
C THR A 157 -12.03 -3.09 -10.13
N GLY A 158 -12.36 -3.75 -9.01
CA GLY A 158 -12.49 -3.12 -7.70
C GLY A 158 -11.20 -2.42 -7.26
N ASN A 159 -10.06 -3.09 -7.41
CA ASN A 159 -8.75 -2.52 -7.10
C ASN A 159 -8.42 -1.30 -7.97
N ILE A 160 -8.78 -1.32 -9.26
CA ILE A 160 -8.62 -0.16 -10.15
C ILE A 160 -9.45 1.02 -9.63
N ILE A 161 -10.74 0.80 -9.36
CA ILE A 161 -11.67 1.86 -8.91
C ILE A 161 -11.20 2.43 -7.57
N VAL A 162 -10.95 1.58 -6.58
CA VAL A 162 -10.51 2.00 -5.24
C VAL A 162 -9.21 2.79 -5.33
N THR A 163 -8.23 2.31 -6.10
CA THR A 163 -6.95 3.00 -6.25
C THR A 163 -7.10 4.32 -6.97
N ALA A 164 -7.89 4.40 -8.05
CA ALA A 164 -8.11 5.62 -8.79
C ALA A 164 -8.78 6.71 -7.93
N LEU A 165 -9.77 6.33 -7.12
CA LEU A 165 -10.48 7.25 -6.23
C LEU A 165 -9.60 7.73 -5.07
N LEU A 166 -8.82 6.83 -4.48
CA LEU A 166 -8.10 7.13 -3.23
C LEU A 166 -6.66 7.61 -3.45
N PHE A 167 -6.05 7.41 -4.62
CA PHE A 167 -4.64 7.77 -4.84
C PHE A 167 -4.39 9.25 -4.53
N ALA A 168 -5.10 10.16 -5.20
CA ALA A 168 -4.91 11.60 -5.07
C ALA A 168 -5.14 12.13 -3.63
N PRO A 169 -6.28 11.83 -2.95
CA PRO A 169 -6.50 12.33 -1.60
C PRO A 169 -5.48 11.78 -0.60
N VAL A 170 -5.10 10.50 -0.71
CA VAL A 170 -4.11 9.90 0.19
C VAL A 170 -2.71 10.45 -0.08
N TYR A 171 -2.32 10.65 -1.34
CA TYR A 171 -1.02 11.24 -1.68
C TYR A 171 -0.87 12.64 -1.07
N LYS A 172 -1.91 13.48 -1.21
CA LYS A 172 -1.94 14.82 -0.63
C LYS A 172 -1.85 14.80 0.90
N LEU A 173 -2.53 13.85 1.55
CA LEU A 173 -2.39 13.64 2.99
C LEU A 173 -0.94 13.28 3.34
N MET A 174 -0.33 12.34 2.63
CA MET A 174 1.06 11.93 2.89
C MET A 174 2.06 13.07 2.69
N GLU A 175 1.86 13.95 1.70
CA GLU A 175 2.68 15.17 1.51
C GLU A 175 2.58 16.14 2.71
N GLN A 176 1.46 16.19 3.40
CA GLN A 176 1.33 17.01 4.61
C GLN A 176 2.01 16.35 5.81
N LEU A 177 1.88 15.03 5.95
CA LEU A 177 2.42 14.29 7.09
C LEU A 177 3.96 14.16 7.01
N VAL A 178 4.54 14.03 5.81
CA VAL A 178 5.99 13.91 5.63
C VAL A 178 6.74 15.16 6.10
N GLN A 179 6.14 16.34 5.97
CA GLN A 179 6.72 17.59 6.50
C GLN A 179 6.78 17.61 8.03
N LYS A 180 5.86 16.91 8.69
CA LYS A 180 5.75 16.87 10.16
C LYS A 180 6.58 15.75 10.77
N TRP A 181 6.66 14.60 10.09
CA TRP A 181 7.31 13.38 10.59
C TRP A 181 8.11 12.65 9.51
N PRO A 182 9.19 13.25 8.98
CA PRO A 182 9.91 12.71 7.82
C PRO A 182 10.52 11.33 8.06
N PHE A 183 10.91 10.99 9.30
CA PHE A 183 11.56 9.72 9.64
C PHE A 183 10.69 8.46 9.46
N ILE A 184 9.38 8.63 9.25
CA ILE A 184 8.43 7.54 8.96
C ILE A 184 8.52 7.16 7.47
N PHE A 185 8.78 8.14 6.61
CA PHE A 185 8.69 8.01 5.16
C PHE A 185 10.01 7.51 4.57
N ASN A 186 9.95 6.98 3.36
CA ASN A 186 11.17 6.67 2.63
C ASN A 186 11.80 7.93 2.01
N ASN A 187 13.12 7.90 1.86
CA ASN A 187 13.91 9.03 1.35
C ASN A 187 13.42 9.54 -0.01
N ARG A 188 12.98 8.66 -0.90
CA ARG A 188 12.49 9.05 -2.22
C ARG A 188 11.24 9.91 -2.11
N PHE A 189 10.28 9.50 -1.29
CA PHE A 189 9.06 10.28 -1.09
C PHE A 189 9.35 11.63 -0.43
N ILE A 190 10.25 11.67 0.56
CA ILE A 190 10.69 12.93 1.20
C ILE A 190 11.22 13.89 0.15
N ILE A 191 12.20 13.48 -0.66
CA ILE A 191 12.82 14.32 -1.69
C ILE A 191 11.78 14.81 -2.70
N ASN A 192 10.90 13.94 -3.19
CA ASN A 192 9.86 14.34 -4.14
C ASN A 192 8.90 15.38 -3.53
N SER A 193 8.50 15.20 -2.26
CA SER A 193 7.63 16.15 -1.57
C SER A 193 8.28 17.52 -1.39
N GLU A 194 9.58 17.58 -1.10
CA GLU A 194 10.34 18.82 -0.97
C GLU A 194 10.44 19.56 -2.32
N ILE A 195 10.68 18.83 -3.41
CA ILE A 195 10.71 19.38 -4.78
C ILE A 195 9.35 19.98 -5.13
N ASN A 196 8.25 19.25 -4.90
CA ASN A 196 6.90 19.70 -5.20
C ASN A 196 6.55 20.99 -4.42
N LEU A 197 6.89 21.05 -3.13
CA LEU A 197 6.67 22.24 -2.30
C LEU A 197 7.48 23.43 -2.78
N CYS A 198 8.75 23.22 -3.15
CA CYS A 198 9.58 24.29 -3.70
C CYS A 198 9.03 24.85 -5.02
N GLN A 199 8.54 23.99 -5.91
CA GLN A 199 7.91 24.41 -7.16
C GLN A 199 6.63 25.21 -6.91
N LYS A 200 5.77 24.74 -6.00
CA LYS A 200 4.52 25.44 -5.65
C LYS A 200 4.78 26.83 -5.05
N ASN A 201 5.79 26.95 -4.18
CA ASN A 201 6.18 28.23 -3.60
C ASN A 201 6.75 29.22 -4.64
N LYS A 202 7.47 28.72 -5.66
CA LYS A 202 7.95 29.55 -6.78
C LYS A 202 6.80 30.08 -7.63
N LEU A 203 5.80 29.25 -7.92
CA LEU A 203 4.61 29.62 -8.69
C LEU A 203 3.79 30.69 -7.97
N SER A 204 3.49 30.49 -6.69
CA SER A 204 2.73 31.46 -5.88
C SER A 204 3.44 32.82 -5.78
N LYS A 205 4.77 32.86 -5.65
CA LYS A 205 5.53 34.11 -5.69
C LYS A 205 5.45 34.82 -7.04
N LYS A 206 5.46 34.07 -8.14
CA LYS A 206 5.35 34.64 -9.49
C LYS A 206 3.98 35.28 -9.73
N GLU A 207 2.91 34.66 -9.24
CA GLU A 207 1.54 35.20 -9.32
C GLU A 207 1.40 36.52 -8.54
N LEU A 208 1.98 36.60 -7.33
CA LEU A 208 1.98 37.81 -6.49
C LEU A 208 2.80 38.97 -7.07
N THR A 209 3.78 38.69 -7.94
CA THR A 209 4.57 39.74 -8.62
C THR A 209 3.93 40.25 -9.91
N LEU A 210 2.89 39.56 -10.41
CA LEU A 210 2.17 39.91 -11.64
C LEU A 210 0.82 40.60 -11.36
N SER A 211 0.39 40.65 -10.09
CA SER A 211 -0.78 41.38 -9.57
C SER A 211 -0.38 42.73 -8.99
#